data_AF-A0A2V6GSU6-F1
#
_entry.id   AF-A0A2V6GSU6-F1
#
_cell.length_a   1.000
_cell.length_b   1.000
_cell.length_c   1.000
_cell.angle_alpha   90.00
_cell.angle_beta   90.00
_cell.angle_gamma   90.00
#
_symmetry.space_group_name_H-M   'P 1'
#
loop_
_entity.id
_entity.type
_entity.pdbx_description
1 polymer ?
#
loop_
_entity_poly.entity_id
_entity_poly.type
_entity_poly.pdbx_seq_one_letter_code
_entity_poly.pdbx_strand_id
1 'polypeptide(L)'
;MSTKRGWALASRCMREQRRTGTIRSLDGRQPVWNFPIRIKSVLILPLFGALIVGLAYGADDAGLAANATDQFAVDLHRQLATADHNLCVSPYSIETALAMTFAGADGETRDQMSRVLHLPKDGEAVDASFSSLQRSLEEMTRKTAEIATESKEHGGPSEPITLAIANRLFAQSGYDFRSSFLALTKKYYGAPFETLDFIRNADQARQHINKWVADQTRDRIRDLIPAKGVNEMTRLVLANALYLKAPWASEFSEVHTKPKPFHVRGGATV
;
A
#
# COMPACT_ATOMS: atom_id res chain seq x y z
N MET A 1 -55.41 -25.55 5.87
CA MET A 1 -54.50 -26.30 4.98
C MET A 1 -53.11 -25.69 5.17
N SER A 2 -52.26 -26.25 6.04
CA SER A 2 -51.22 -27.28 5.75
C SER A 2 -50.21 -26.77 4.72
N THR A 3 -48.87 -26.77 4.86
CA THR A 3 -47.84 -27.24 5.80
C THR A 3 -46.52 -26.57 5.29
N LYS A 4 -45.48 -26.21 6.06
CA LYS A 4 -44.35 -27.04 6.54
C LYS A 4 -43.34 -26.08 7.23
N ARG A 5 -43.33 -26.01 8.56
CA ARG A 5 -42.22 -26.35 9.48
C ARG A 5 -41.01 -27.10 8.89
N GLY A 6 -39.82 -26.65 9.30
CA GLY A 6 -38.66 -27.52 9.48
C GLY A 6 -37.29 -26.84 9.38
N TRP A 7 -36.68 -26.57 10.54
CA TRP A 7 -35.36 -27.07 10.99
C TRP A 7 -34.69 -26.03 11.91
N ALA A 8 -35.02 -26.15 13.19
CA ALA A 8 -34.25 -25.64 14.33
C ALA A 8 -33.71 -26.87 15.05
N LEU A 9 -32.39 -27.12 14.99
CA LEU A 9 -31.72 -28.23 15.68
C LEU A 9 -30.19 -27.99 15.65
N ALA A 10 -29.69 -27.13 16.53
CA ALA A 10 -28.27 -27.08 16.91
C ALA A 10 -28.08 -26.24 18.19
N SER A 11 -28.76 -26.61 19.28
CA SER A 11 -28.54 -26.02 20.61
C SER A 11 -29.09 -26.95 21.69
N ARG A 12 -28.49 -28.14 21.84
CA ARG A 12 -28.77 -29.05 22.97
C ARG A 12 -27.70 -30.14 23.11
N CYS A 13 -26.49 -29.76 23.53
CA CYS A 13 -25.53 -30.71 24.07
C CYS A 13 -24.46 -29.98 24.90
N MET A 14 -24.79 -29.63 26.15
CA MET A 14 -23.84 -29.42 27.25
C MET A 14 -24.59 -28.94 28.49
N ARG A 15 -25.25 -29.89 29.17
CA ARG A 15 -25.70 -29.74 30.56
C ARG A 15 -26.07 -31.13 31.07
N GLU A 16 -25.10 -31.85 31.64
CA GLU A 16 -25.29 -32.89 32.66
C GLU A 16 -23.90 -33.43 33.04
N GLN A 17 -23.29 -32.95 34.11
CA GLN A 17 -22.41 -33.73 35.00
C GLN A 17 -21.94 -32.84 36.17
N ARG A 18 -22.64 -32.97 37.31
CA ARG A 18 -22.12 -32.69 38.65
C ARG A 18 -22.53 -33.84 39.56
N ARG A 19 -21.65 -34.10 40.55
CA ARG A 19 -21.68 -35.11 41.65
C ARG A 19 -20.93 -36.39 41.25
N THR A 20 -19.91 -36.86 41.95
CA THR A 20 -19.51 -36.78 43.38
C THR A 20 -18.02 -37.15 43.52
N GLY A 21 -17.29 -36.60 44.51
CA GLY A 21 -15.96 -37.13 44.85
C GLY A 21 -15.07 -36.23 45.73
N THR A 22 -15.44 -36.14 47.01
CA THR A 22 -14.67 -35.90 48.25
C THR A 22 -13.22 -35.36 48.22
N ILE A 23 -13.02 -34.31 49.03
CA ILE A 23 -11.77 -33.65 49.46
C ILE A 23 -10.98 -34.54 50.45
N ARG A 24 -9.64 -34.62 50.30
CA ARG A 24 -8.67 -34.66 51.42
C ARG A 24 -7.34 -34.00 51.03
N SER A 25 -6.93 -33.04 51.85
CA SER A 25 -5.58 -32.50 51.98
C SER A 25 -4.74 -33.45 52.88
N LEU A 26 -3.42 -33.38 53.10
CA LEU A 26 -2.41 -32.32 53.15
C LEU A 26 -1.03 -33.04 53.31
N ASP A 27 0.05 -32.34 52.93
CA ASP A 27 1.38 -32.35 53.58
C ASP A 27 2.49 -33.36 53.16
N GLY A 28 3.71 -32.83 53.06
CA GLY A 28 4.88 -33.45 53.71
C GLY A 28 5.99 -34.10 52.87
N ARG A 29 7.00 -33.29 52.50
CA ARG A 29 8.46 -33.58 52.53
C ARG A 29 9.13 -34.45 51.44
N GLN A 30 10.23 -33.88 50.95
CA GLN A 30 11.30 -34.45 50.11
C GLN A 30 12.16 -35.49 50.85
N PRO A 31 12.91 -36.34 50.12
CA PRO A 31 14.30 -36.57 50.51
C PRO A 31 15.29 -36.40 49.35
N VAL A 32 16.35 -35.66 49.68
CA VAL A 32 17.61 -35.47 48.97
C VAL A 32 18.47 -36.74 49.05
N TRP A 33 19.05 -37.17 47.93
CA TRP A 33 20.22 -38.05 47.91
C TRP A 33 21.26 -37.43 46.99
N ASN A 34 22.49 -37.34 47.50
CA ASN A 34 23.61 -36.67 46.86
C ASN A 34 24.76 -37.67 46.64
N PHE A 35 25.48 -37.45 45.53
CA PHE A 35 26.79 -37.97 45.11
C PHE A 35 26.90 -39.32 44.34
N PRO A 36 27.90 -39.50 43.44
CA PRO A 36 28.85 -38.54 42.84
C PRO A 36 28.93 -38.57 41.29
N ILE A 37 29.61 -37.55 40.77
CA ILE A 37 29.97 -37.27 39.38
C ILE A 37 30.82 -38.39 38.75
N ARG A 38 30.51 -38.76 37.50
CA ARG A 38 31.51 -39.31 36.56
C ARG A 38 31.23 -38.82 35.14
N ILE A 39 31.84 -37.67 34.81
CA ILE A 39 31.86 -37.10 33.46
C ILE A 39 32.68 -38.04 32.58
N LYS A 40 32.03 -38.71 31.62
CA LYS A 40 32.70 -39.30 30.47
C LYS A 40 32.51 -38.34 29.30
N SER A 41 33.60 -37.67 28.96
CA SER A 41 33.75 -36.82 27.79
C SER A 41 33.42 -37.61 26.53
N VAL A 42 32.27 -37.30 25.90
CA VAL A 42 31.99 -37.69 24.53
C VAL A 42 32.18 -36.44 23.69
N LEU A 43 33.28 -36.43 22.93
CA LEU A 43 33.57 -35.47 21.87
C LEU A 43 32.45 -35.53 20.84
N ILE A 44 31.52 -34.57 20.92
CA ILE A 44 30.63 -34.26 19.81
C ILE A 44 31.45 -33.33 18.89
N LEU A 45 32.01 -33.90 17.83
CA LEU A 45 32.51 -33.11 16.70
C LEU A 45 31.37 -32.20 16.22
N PRO A 46 31.52 -30.87 16.20
CA PRO A 46 30.54 -30.05 15.54
C PRO A 46 30.85 -30.14 14.05
N LEU A 47 30.11 -31.00 13.36
CA LEU A 47 29.97 -30.91 11.91
C LEU A 47 29.16 -29.62 11.64
N PHE A 48 29.81 -28.45 11.79
CA PHE A 48 29.34 -27.22 11.17
C PHE A 48 29.56 -27.38 9.67
N GLY A 49 28.72 -28.22 9.06
CA GLY A 49 28.44 -28.15 7.65
C GLY A 49 27.95 -26.74 7.41
N ALA A 50 28.76 -25.97 6.71
CA ALA A 50 28.40 -24.67 6.18
C ALA A 50 27.19 -24.86 5.26
N LEU A 51 26.00 -24.84 5.86
CA LEU A 51 24.78 -24.53 5.15
C LEU A 51 24.82 -23.03 4.89
N ILE A 52 25.67 -22.63 3.94
CA ILE A 52 25.42 -21.42 3.18
C ILE A 52 24.17 -21.74 2.38
N VAL A 53 23.00 -21.64 3.02
CA VAL A 53 21.83 -21.19 2.28
C VAL A 53 22.26 -19.82 1.79
N GLY A 54 22.55 -19.74 0.50
CA GLY A 54 22.53 -18.48 -0.21
C GLY A 54 21.13 -17.93 -0.08
N LEU A 55 20.85 -17.30 1.07
CA LEU A 55 19.98 -16.15 1.11
C LEU A 55 20.75 -15.07 0.37
N ALA A 56 20.80 -15.22 -0.96
CA ALA A 56 20.55 -14.08 -1.80
C ALA A 56 19.12 -13.64 -1.45
N TYR A 57 18.99 -12.96 -0.31
CA TYR A 57 18.00 -11.91 -0.19
C TYR A 57 18.30 -11.04 -1.41
N GLY A 58 17.49 -11.18 -2.46
CA GLY A 58 17.34 -10.07 -3.38
C GLY A 58 17.14 -8.85 -2.51
N ALA A 59 18.01 -7.86 -2.66
CA ALA A 59 17.81 -6.56 -2.04
C ALA A 59 16.31 -6.24 -2.12
N ASP A 60 15.71 -5.87 -0.99
CA ASP A 60 14.26 -5.66 -0.84
C ASP A 60 13.69 -5.12 -2.16
N ASP A 61 12.91 -5.93 -2.89
CA ASP A 61 12.66 -5.71 -4.32
C ASP A 61 11.98 -4.35 -4.55
N ALA A 62 11.25 -3.83 -3.55
CA ALA A 62 10.67 -2.49 -3.50
C ALA A 62 11.58 -1.37 -2.96
N GLY A 63 12.73 -1.71 -2.38
CA GLY A 63 13.57 -0.80 -1.58
C GLY A 63 14.21 0.32 -2.39
N LEU A 64 14.54 0.07 -3.66
CA LEU A 64 15.01 1.11 -4.58
C LEU A 64 13.91 2.16 -4.78
N ALA A 65 12.72 1.74 -5.20
CA ALA A 65 11.60 2.65 -5.44
C ALA A 65 11.21 3.37 -4.14
N ALA A 66 11.12 2.67 -3.02
CA ALA A 66 10.75 3.28 -1.73
C ALA A 66 11.74 4.37 -1.29
N ASN A 67 13.05 4.08 -1.34
CA ASN A 67 14.07 5.07 -0.95
C ASN A 67 14.11 6.27 -1.91
N ALA A 68 13.92 6.03 -3.22
CA ALA A 68 13.80 7.10 -4.20
C ALA A 68 12.57 7.98 -3.92
N THR A 69 11.41 7.36 -3.67
CA THR A 69 10.17 8.05 -3.30
C THR A 69 10.33 8.90 -2.06
N ASP A 70 11.02 8.39 -1.02
CA ASP A 70 11.25 9.15 0.21
C ASP A 70 12.12 10.39 -0.02
N GLN A 71 13.20 10.25 -0.80
CA GLN A 71 14.08 11.38 -1.14
C GLN A 71 13.36 12.41 -2.02
N PHE A 72 12.66 11.94 -3.05
CA PHE A 72 11.84 12.78 -3.92
C PHE A 72 10.74 13.50 -3.14
N ALA A 73 10.09 12.82 -2.19
CA ALA A 73 9.04 13.38 -1.34
C ALA A 73 9.56 14.57 -0.53
N VAL A 74 10.73 14.42 0.08
CA VAL A 74 11.35 15.48 0.89
C VAL A 74 11.68 16.69 0.01
N ASP A 75 12.27 16.47 -1.16
CA ASP A 75 12.61 17.55 -2.09
C ASP A 75 11.36 18.25 -2.63
N LEU A 76 10.36 17.47 -3.05
CA LEU A 76 9.07 18.00 -3.51
C LEU A 76 8.37 18.81 -2.42
N HIS A 77 8.35 18.30 -1.18
CA HIS A 77 7.73 19.00 -0.06
C HIS A 77 8.40 20.36 0.18
N ARG A 78 9.74 20.45 0.13
CA ARG A 78 10.46 21.73 0.25
C ARG A 78 10.05 22.75 -0.81
N GLN A 79 9.73 22.29 -2.03
CA GLN A 79 9.29 23.17 -3.11
C GLN A 79 7.83 23.60 -2.98
N LEU A 80 6.96 22.74 -2.43
CA LEU A 80 5.52 22.99 -2.36
C LEU A 80 5.10 23.71 -1.06
N ALA A 81 5.78 23.48 0.06
CA ALA A 81 5.44 24.03 1.37
C ALA A 81 5.89 25.50 1.52
N THR A 82 5.44 26.36 0.61
CA THR A 82 5.84 27.77 0.50
C THR A 82 4.81 28.76 1.04
N ALA A 83 3.59 28.31 1.36
CA ALA A 83 2.49 29.13 1.81
C ALA A 83 1.88 28.61 3.12
N ASP A 84 1.14 29.48 3.81
CA ASP A 84 0.42 29.16 5.05
C ASP A 84 -0.91 28.42 4.79
N HIS A 85 -0.92 27.49 3.83
CA HIS A 85 -2.07 26.65 3.50
C HIS A 85 -1.77 25.18 3.79
N ASN A 86 -2.83 24.39 4.01
CA ASN A 86 -2.68 22.94 4.16
C ASN A 86 -2.15 22.33 2.85
N LEU A 87 -1.09 21.53 2.95
CA LEU A 87 -0.52 20.78 1.84
C LEU A 87 -0.79 19.28 2.07
N CYS A 88 -1.40 18.64 1.08
CA CYS A 88 -1.56 17.19 1.05
C CYS A 88 -1.21 16.70 -0.35
N VAL A 89 -0.17 15.88 -0.45
CA VAL A 89 0.33 15.33 -1.72
C VAL A 89 0.72 13.87 -1.54
N SER A 90 0.66 13.11 -2.62
CA SER A 90 1.17 11.74 -2.70
C SER A 90 2.45 11.75 -3.56
N PRO A 91 3.65 11.79 -2.94
CA PRO A 91 4.91 11.69 -3.68
C PRO A 91 4.99 10.42 -4.52
N TYR A 92 4.56 9.29 -3.96
CA TYR A 92 4.46 8.00 -4.66
C TYR A 92 3.68 8.11 -5.97
N SER A 93 2.52 8.77 -5.95
CA SER A 93 1.67 8.94 -7.14
C SER A 93 2.35 9.75 -8.24
N ILE A 94 2.99 10.85 -7.85
CA ILE A 94 3.67 11.76 -8.78
C ILE A 94 4.90 11.05 -9.37
N GLU A 95 5.70 10.44 -8.51
CA GLU A 95 6.90 9.74 -8.94
C GLU A 95 6.58 8.53 -9.80
N THR A 96 5.53 7.75 -9.52
CA THR A 96 5.07 6.64 -10.38
C THR A 96 4.76 7.12 -11.80
N ALA A 97 4.08 8.26 -11.95
CA ALA A 97 3.82 8.86 -13.26
C ALA A 97 5.10 9.31 -13.97
N LEU A 98 6.05 9.88 -13.22
CA LEU A 98 7.34 10.30 -13.75
C LEU A 98 8.28 9.13 -14.05
N ALA A 99 8.18 8.02 -13.32
CA ALA A 99 8.93 6.79 -13.56
C ALA A 99 8.49 6.12 -14.87
N MET A 100 7.18 6.09 -15.15
CA MET A 100 6.67 5.69 -16.48
C MET A 100 7.24 6.59 -17.60
N THR A 101 7.38 7.88 -17.35
CA THR A 101 7.98 8.82 -18.32
C THR A 101 9.49 8.58 -18.46
N PHE A 102 10.18 8.29 -17.34
CA PHE A 102 11.61 7.99 -17.29
C PHE A 102 11.95 6.71 -18.08
N ALA A 103 11.10 5.68 -18.01
CA ALA A 103 11.25 4.46 -18.79
C ALA A 103 11.21 4.71 -20.32
N GLY A 104 10.52 5.75 -20.77
CA GLY A 104 10.48 6.19 -22.17
C GLY A 104 11.53 7.24 -22.54
N ALA A 105 12.24 7.80 -21.57
CA ALA A 105 13.21 8.87 -21.79
C ALA A 105 14.61 8.32 -22.14
N ASP A 106 15.36 9.13 -22.89
CA ASP A 106 16.75 8.85 -23.27
C ASP A 106 17.61 10.13 -23.21
N GLY A 107 18.92 9.97 -23.29
CA GLY A 107 19.90 11.06 -23.32
C GLY A 107 19.78 12.03 -22.14
N GLU A 108 19.84 13.33 -22.42
CA GLU A 108 19.83 14.38 -21.39
C GLU A 108 18.52 14.39 -20.59
N THR A 109 17.38 14.12 -21.23
CA THR A 109 16.08 14.05 -20.55
C THR A 109 16.10 12.97 -19.47
N ARG A 110 16.59 11.77 -19.82
CA ARG A 110 16.71 10.66 -18.87
C ARG A 110 17.65 11.01 -17.73
N ASP A 111 18.77 11.67 -18.04
CA ASP A 111 19.76 12.10 -17.05
C ASP A 111 19.21 13.12 -16.06
N GLN A 112 18.42 14.09 -16.52
CA GLN A 112 17.77 15.07 -15.66
C GLN A 112 16.73 14.41 -14.76
N MET A 113 15.91 13.51 -15.31
CA MET A 113 14.90 12.77 -14.56
C MET A 113 15.54 11.85 -13.50
N SER A 114 16.59 11.12 -13.85
CA SER A 114 17.35 10.28 -12.92
C SER A 114 17.80 11.06 -11.68
N ARG A 115 18.32 12.30 -11.87
CA ARG A 115 18.75 13.15 -10.76
C ARG A 115 17.60 13.64 -9.88
N VAL A 116 16.50 14.10 -10.48
CA VAL A 116 15.36 14.67 -9.73
C VAL A 116 14.56 13.59 -9.00
N LEU A 117 14.42 12.42 -9.62
CA LEU A 117 13.64 11.30 -9.09
C LEU A 117 14.49 10.37 -8.21
N HIS A 118 15.78 10.65 -8.02
CA HIS A 118 16.69 9.77 -7.26
C HIS A 118 16.74 8.32 -7.79
N LEU A 119 16.58 8.16 -9.11
CA LEU A 119 16.55 6.85 -9.78
C LEU A 119 17.91 6.54 -10.43
N PRO A 120 18.40 5.29 -10.35
CA PRO A 120 19.60 4.89 -11.06
C PRO A 120 19.38 4.90 -12.58
N LYS A 121 20.45 5.15 -13.35
CA LYS A 121 20.36 5.34 -14.81
C LYS A 121 20.05 4.02 -15.55
N ASP A 122 20.56 2.91 -15.05
CA ASP A 122 20.31 1.53 -15.50
C ASP A 122 18.93 1.08 -15.04
N GLY A 123 17.91 1.61 -15.73
CA GLY A 123 16.50 1.57 -15.31
C GLY A 123 15.82 0.20 -15.28
N GLU A 124 16.50 -0.91 -15.56
CA GLU A 124 15.86 -2.24 -15.54
C GLU A 124 15.41 -2.64 -14.13
N ALA A 125 16.21 -2.30 -13.11
CA ALA A 125 15.83 -2.53 -11.71
C ALA A 125 14.76 -1.54 -11.22
N VAL A 126 14.61 -0.38 -11.87
CA VAL A 126 13.66 0.66 -11.48
C VAL A 126 12.23 0.18 -11.67
N ASP A 127 11.90 -0.27 -12.88
CA ASP A 127 10.53 -0.69 -13.22
C ASP A 127 10.08 -1.88 -12.36
N ALA A 128 10.98 -2.86 -12.16
CA ALA A 128 10.75 -3.99 -11.26
C ALA A 128 10.48 -3.53 -9.83
N SER A 129 11.26 -2.56 -9.34
CA SER A 129 11.12 -2.06 -7.98
C SER A 129 9.80 -1.31 -7.75
N PHE A 130 9.37 -0.47 -8.70
CA PHE A 130 8.06 0.19 -8.63
C PHE A 130 6.91 -0.83 -8.64
N SER A 131 7.03 -1.88 -9.46
CA SER A 131 6.06 -2.97 -9.49
C SER A 131 5.99 -3.71 -8.15
N SER A 132 7.13 -3.98 -7.54
CA SER A 132 7.21 -4.64 -6.23
C SER A 132 6.68 -3.75 -5.10
N LEU A 133 6.94 -2.44 -5.16
CA LEU A 133 6.39 -1.47 -4.22
C LEU A 133 4.86 -1.41 -4.31
N GLN A 134 4.30 -1.32 -5.52
CA GLN A 134 2.85 -1.35 -5.71
C GLN A 134 2.24 -2.65 -5.16
N ARG A 135 2.82 -3.81 -5.49
CA ARG A 135 2.36 -5.11 -4.97
C ARG A 135 2.40 -5.16 -3.44
N SER A 136 3.42 -4.57 -2.82
CA SER A 136 3.57 -4.51 -1.37
C SER A 136 2.48 -3.66 -0.71
N LEU A 137 2.10 -2.54 -1.33
CA LEU A 137 0.98 -1.70 -0.91
C LEU A 137 -0.37 -2.41 -1.04
N GLU A 138 -0.59 -3.14 -2.14
CA GLU A 138 -1.78 -3.96 -2.36
C GLU A 138 -1.86 -5.13 -1.36
N GLU A 139 -0.72 -5.76 -1.05
CA GLU A 139 -0.63 -6.82 -0.04
C GLU A 139 -0.92 -6.31 1.38
N MET A 140 -0.46 -5.11 1.72
CA MET A 140 -0.78 -4.45 2.99
C MET A 140 -2.30 -4.28 3.15
N THR A 141 -2.99 -3.87 2.10
CA THR A 141 -4.46 -3.75 2.08
C THR A 141 -5.12 -5.08 2.42
N ARG A 142 -4.68 -6.18 1.81
CA ARG A 142 -5.19 -7.54 2.11
C ARG A 142 -4.94 -7.95 3.55
N LYS A 143 -3.72 -7.77 4.07
CA LYS A 143 -3.37 -8.11 5.46
C LYS A 143 -4.20 -7.32 6.48
N THR A 144 -4.50 -6.05 6.20
CA THR A 144 -5.33 -5.24 7.11
C THR A 144 -6.78 -5.72 7.18
N ALA A 145 -7.29 -6.39 6.14
CA ALA A 145 -8.62 -7.01 6.18
C ALA A 145 -8.69 -8.22 7.10
N GLU A 146 -7.63 -9.02 7.14
CA GLU A 146 -7.50 -10.13 8.10
C GLU A 146 -7.47 -9.57 9.54
N ILE A 147 -6.62 -8.57 9.80
CA ILE A 147 -6.50 -7.94 11.11
C ILE A 147 -7.82 -7.32 11.57
N ALA A 148 -8.52 -6.57 10.70
CA ALA A 148 -9.80 -5.93 11.04
C ALA A 148 -10.88 -6.97 11.38
N THR A 149 -10.80 -8.17 10.80
CA THR A 149 -11.74 -9.26 11.11
C THR A 149 -11.45 -9.87 12.48
N GLU A 150 -10.19 -10.11 12.82
CA GLU A 150 -9.77 -10.77 14.06
C GLU A 150 -9.83 -9.86 15.29
N SER A 151 -9.58 -8.56 15.10
CA SER A 151 -9.40 -7.62 16.21
C SER A 151 -10.67 -6.85 16.60
N LYS A 152 -11.78 -7.06 15.87
CA LYS A 152 -13.06 -6.35 16.08
C LYS A 152 -13.65 -6.56 17.48
N GLU A 153 -13.47 -7.76 18.06
CA GLU A 153 -13.96 -8.09 19.41
C GLU A 153 -13.06 -7.54 20.54
N HIS A 154 -11.85 -7.07 20.21
CA HIS A 154 -10.83 -6.63 21.18
C HIS A 154 -10.51 -5.13 21.08
N GLY A 155 -11.34 -4.35 20.38
CA GLY A 155 -11.13 -2.90 20.20
C GLY A 155 -10.06 -2.54 19.17
N GLY A 156 -9.75 -3.45 18.24
CA GLY A 156 -8.93 -3.16 17.05
C GLY A 156 -9.69 -2.38 15.97
N PRO A 157 -9.05 -2.10 14.82
CA PRO A 157 -9.64 -1.27 13.76
C PRO A 157 -10.99 -1.82 13.28
N SER A 158 -11.97 -0.92 13.13
CA SER A 158 -13.35 -1.29 12.75
C SER A 158 -13.49 -1.77 11.30
N GLU A 159 -12.53 -1.41 10.44
CA GLU A 159 -12.49 -1.68 9.00
C GLU A 159 -11.04 -1.92 8.53
N PRO A 160 -10.82 -2.55 7.35
CA PRO A 160 -9.50 -2.59 6.71
C PRO A 160 -9.03 -1.22 6.22
N ILE A 161 -7.72 -1.10 5.97
CA ILE A 161 -7.21 -0.05 5.09
C ILE A 161 -7.80 -0.29 3.70
N THR A 162 -8.34 0.76 3.11
CA THR A 162 -8.73 0.77 1.70
C THR A 162 -7.73 1.62 0.94
N LEU A 163 -6.97 0.98 0.07
CA LEU A 163 -6.09 1.65 -0.89
C LEU A 163 -6.52 1.25 -2.31
N ALA A 164 -6.76 2.23 -3.16
CA ALA A 164 -6.92 2.02 -4.59
C ALA A 164 -5.86 2.85 -5.32
N ILE A 165 -5.03 2.18 -6.11
CA ILE A 165 -4.03 2.79 -6.97
C ILE A 165 -4.42 2.43 -8.40
N ALA A 166 -4.53 3.43 -9.26
CA ALA A 166 -4.84 3.22 -10.66
C ALA A 166 -3.95 4.10 -11.54
N ASN A 167 -3.32 3.47 -12.52
CA ASN A 167 -2.49 4.13 -13.51
C ASN A 167 -3.11 3.95 -14.89
N ARG A 168 -3.00 4.98 -15.74
CA ARG A 168 -3.39 4.88 -17.16
C ARG A 168 -2.59 5.84 -18.03
N LEU A 169 -2.29 5.39 -19.24
CA LEU A 169 -1.77 6.24 -20.31
C LEU A 169 -2.92 6.56 -21.27
N PHE A 170 -3.17 7.84 -21.51
CA PHE A 170 -4.10 8.31 -22.53
C PHE A 170 -3.32 9.00 -23.64
N ALA A 171 -3.39 8.49 -24.86
CA ALA A 171 -2.59 9.04 -25.94
C ALA A 171 -3.38 9.42 -27.16
N GLN A 172 -2.81 10.32 -27.96
CA GLN A 172 -3.41 10.77 -29.20
C GLN A 172 -3.59 9.60 -30.18
N SER A 173 -4.82 9.42 -30.64
CA SER A 173 -5.15 8.51 -31.74
C SER A 173 -4.37 8.88 -33.00
N GLY A 174 -3.82 7.88 -33.67
CA GLY A 174 -2.98 8.04 -34.86
C GLY A 174 -1.53 8.45 -34.57
N TYR A 175 -1.10 8.46 -33.30
CA TYR A 175 0.29 8.63 -32.92
C TYR A 175 0.93 7.27 -32.58
N ASP A 176 2.05 6.96 -33.22
CA ASP A 176 2.70 5.65 -33.06
C ASP A 176 3.59 5.61 -31.80
N PHE A 177 3.18 4.82 -30.81
CA PHE A 177 3.98 4.50 -29.63
C PHE A 177 4.70 3.17 -29.81
N ARG A 178 5.93 3.08 -29.30
CA ARG A 178 6.71 1.84 -29.35
C ARG A 178 6.01 0.74 -28.55
N SER A 179 5.76 -0.41 -29.17
CA SER A 179 5.12 -1.55 -28.51
C SER A 179 5.86 -2.01 -27.25
N SER A 180 7.19 -1.89 -27.22
CA SER A 180 8.01 -2.21 -26.05
C SER A 180 7.69 -1.30 -24.85
N PHE A 181 7.49 0.00 -25.09
CA PHE A 181 7.12 0.96 -24.05
C PHE A 181 5.71 0.67 -23.49
N LEU A 182 4.75 0.36 -24.37
CA LEU A 182 3.39 0.00 -23.96
C LEU A 182 3.36 -1.31 -23.16
N ALA A 183 4.18 -2.29 -23.55
CA ALA A 183 4.31 -3.54 -22.82
C ALA A 183 4.95 -3.34 -21.44
N LEU A 184 5.98 -2.50 -21.35
CA LEU A 184 6.68 -2.16 -20.11
C LEU A 184 5.74 -1.48 -19.11
N THR A 185 5.05 -0.40 -19.53
CA THR A 185 4.13 0.36 -18.66
C THR A 185 2.97 -0.50 -18.16
N LYS A 186 2.40 -1.35 -19.02
CA LYS A 186 1.38 -2.32 -18.62
C LYS A 186 1.91 -3.33 -17.61
N LYS A 187 3.12 -3.86 -17.82
CA LYS A 187 3.71 -4.93 -16.99
C LYS A 187 4.08 -4.43 -15.59
N TYR A 188 4.81 -3.33 -15.51
CA TYR A 188 5.44 -2.91 -14.26
C TYR A 188 4.59 -1.91 -13.46
N TYR A 189 3.80 -1.08 -14.13
CA TYR A 189 3.03 0.00 -13.50
C TYR A 189 1.53 -0.27 -13.49
N GLY A 190 1.08 -1.41 -14.03
CA GLY A 190 -0.34 -1.72 -14.17
C GLY A 190 -1.09 -0.66 -14.99
N ALA A 191 -0.39 0.01 -15.92
CA ALA A 191 -0.88 1.18 -16.61
C ALA A 191 -1.23 0.83 -18.07
N PRO A 192 -2.45 0.37 -18.35
CA PRO A 192 -2.87 0.12 -19.71
C PRO A 192 -2.93 1.43 -20.51
N PHE A 193 -2.78 1.27 -21.81
CA PHE A 193 -2.85 2.35 -22.78
C PHE A 193 -4.26 2.47 -23.37
N GLU A 194 -4.73 3.70 -23.52
CA GLU A 194 -5.99 4.05 -24.15
C GLU A 194 -5.77 5.19 -25.14
N THR A 195 -6.39 5.10 -26.32
CA THR A 195 -6.32 6.15 -27.34
C THR A 195 -7.50 7.11 -27.24
N LEU A 196 -7.23 8.41 -27.25
CA LEU A 196 -8.20 9.50 -27.29
C LEU A 196 -7.86 10.45 -28.44
N ASP A 197 -8.82 11.25 -28.90
CA ASP A 197 -8.59 12.25 -29.95
C ASP A 197 -8.47 13.66 -29.37
N PHE A 198 -7.28 14.02 -28.89
CA PHE A 198 -6.98 15.38 -28.44
C PHE A 198 -6.97 16.38 -29.59
N ILE A 199 -6.48 16.00 -30.78
CA ILE A 199 -6.37 16.91 -31.94
C ILE A 199 -7.75 17.46 -32.35
N ARG A 200 -8.78 16.61 -32.39
CA ARG A 200 -10.12 17.05 -32.82
C ARG A 200 -11.09 17.25 -31.66
N ASN A 201 -10.90 16.56 -30.54
CA ASN A 201 -11.87 16.48 -29.45
C ASN A 201 -11.22 16.59 -28.05
N ALA A 202 -10.28 17.53 -27.87
CA ALA A 202 -9.54 17.74 -26.61
C ALA A 202 -10.44 17.83 -25.36
N ASP A 203 -11.56 18.57 -25.42
CA ASP A 203 -12.44 18.70 -24.25
C ASP A 203 -13.19 17.40 -23.94
N GLN A 204 -13.59 16.63 -24.95
CA GLN A 204 -14.19 15.31 -24.73
C GLN A 204 -13.17 14.34 -24.11
N ALA A 205 -11.92 14.36 -24.60
CA ALA A 205 -10.84 13.59 -24.03
C ALA A 205 -10.57 13.99 -22.56
N ARG A 206 -10.58 15.29 -22.24
CA ARG A 206 -10.50 15.80 -20.87
C ARG A 206 -11.60 15.25 -19.97
N GLN A 207 -12.86 15.35 -20.42
CA GLN A 207 -14.02 14.87 -19.66
C GLN A 207 -13.94 13.36 -19.43
N HIS A 208 -13.49 12.59 -20.42
CA HIS A 208 -13.27 11.15 -20.30
C HIS A 208 -12.21 10.82 -19.24
N ILE A 209 -11.07 11.51 -19.26
CA ILE A 209 -10.00 11.32 -18.26
C ILE A 209 -10.52 11.66 -16.86
N ASN A 210 -11.19 12.81 -16.70
CA ASN A 210 -11.77 13.23 -15.41
C ASN A 210 -12.80 12.22 -14.90
N LYS A 211 -13.66 11.69 -15.77
CA LYS A 211 -14.60 10.63 -15.40
C LYS A 211 -13.87 9.37 -14.94
N TRP A 212 -12.85 8.93 -15.67
CA TRP A 212 -12.06 7.77 -15.28
C TRP A 212 -11.43 7.98 -13.90
N VAL A 213 -10.83 9.15 -13.65
CA VAL A 213 -10.24 9.50 -12.33
C VAL A 213 -11.30 9.51 -11.22
N ALA A 214 -12.49 10.08 -11.48
CA ALA A 214 -13.60 10.07 -10.53
C ALA A 214 -14.01 8.63 -10.16
N ASP A 215 -14.15 7.77 -11.16
CA ASP A 215 -14.49 6.36 -10.95
C ASP A 215 -13.40 5.63 -10.13
N GLN A 216 -12.11 5.89 -10.38
CA GLN A 216 -11.01 5.29 -9.60
C GLN A 216 -10.90 5.83 -8.17
N THR A 217 -11.35 7.06 -7.93
CA THR A 217 -11.20 7.74 -6.63
C THR A 217 -12.50 7.78 -5.83
N ARG A 218 -13.53 7.03 -6.24
CA ARG A 218 -14.86 7.03 -5.60
C ARG A 218 -15.44 8.44 -5.51
N ASP A 219 -15.38 9.16 -6.62
CA ASP A 219 -15.86 10.54 -6.79
C ASP A 219 -15.20 11.58 -5.89
N ARG A 220 -14.05 11.27 -5.27
CA ARG A 220 -13.29 12.22 -4.44
C ARG A 220 -12.49 13.20 -5.28
N ILE A 221 -12.04 12.80 -6.47
CA ILE A 221 -11.35 13.67 -7.43
C ILE A 221 -12.17 13.68 -8.72
N ARG A 222 -12.90 14.76 -8.98
CA ARG A 222 -13.80 14.88 -10.14
C ARG A 222 -13.20 15.70 -11.28
N ASP A 223 -12.49 16.77 -10.95
CA ASP A 223 -11.94 17.72 -11.92
C ASP A 223 -10.41 17.76 -11.82
N LEU A 224 -9.77 16.61 -12.06
CA LEU A 224 -8.30 16.53 -12.04
C LEU A 224 -7.67 17.44 -13.09
N ILE A 225 -8.16 17.34 -14.33
CA ILE A 225 -7.71 18.17 -15.44
C ILE A 225 -8.68 19.35 -15.58
N PRO A 226 -8.25 20.58 -15.27
CA PRO A 226 -9.10 21.76 -15.39
C PRO A 226 -9.43 22.04 -16.86
N ALA A 227 -10.41 22.89 -17.10
CA ALA A 227 -10.71 23.39 -18.45
C ALA A 227 -9.42 23.92 -19.12
N LYS A 228 -9.21 23.55 -20.38
CA LYS A 228 -7.99 23.85 -21.16
C LYS A 228 -6.69 23.20 -20.64
N GLY A 229 -6.76 22.28 -19.67
CA GLY A 229 -5.60 21.51 -19.21
C GLY A 229 -5.04 20.52 -20.23
N VAL A 230 -5.81 20.21 -21.27
CA VAL A 230 -5.37 19.52 -22.50
C VAL A 230 -5.86 20.30 -23.72
N ASN A 231 -5.18 20.15 -24.85
CA ASN A 231 -5.46 20.87 -26.09
C ASN A 231 -5.09 20.04 -27.33
N GLU A 232 -5.20 20.61 -28.54
CA GLU A 232 -4.93 19.87 -29.79
C GLU A 232 -3.45 19.45 -29.94
N MET A 233 -2.55 20.02 -29.13
CA MET A 233 -1.13 19.68 -29.09
C MET A 233 -0.81 18.55 -28.12
N THR A 234 -1.76 18.13 -27.28
CA THR A 234 -1.57 17.01 -26.35
C THR A 234 -1.34 15.70 -27.14
N ARG A 235 -0.31 14.94 -26.77
CA ARG A 235 0.03 13.64 -27.37
C ARG A 235 -0.05 12.48 -26.40
N LEU A 236 0.23 12.73 -25.13
CA LEU A 236 0.21 11.74 -24.07
C LEU A 236 -0.16 12.42 -22.76
N VAL A 237 -1.04 11.79 -21.99
CA VAL A 237 -1.35 12.12 -20.60
C VAL A 237 -1.10 10.86 -19.78
N LEU A 238 -0.27 10.97 -18.74
CA LEU A 238 -0.08 9.93 -17.74
C LEU A 238 -0.90 10.31 -16.51
N ALA A 239 -1.86 9.46 -16.15
CA ALA A 239 -2.70 9.68 -14.99
C ALA A 239 -2.41 8.62 -13.93
N ASN A 240 -2.07 9.08 -12.73
CA ASN A 240 -2.11 8.28 -11.51
C ASN A 240 -3.27 8.79 -10.64
N ALA A 241 -4.08 7.86 -10.15
CA ALA A 241 -5.15 8.12 -9.21
C ALA A 241 -4.95 7.26 -7.97
N LEU A 242 -4.94 7.89 -6.80
CA LEU A 242 -4.79 7.22 -5.51
C LEU A 242 -5.94 7.60 -4.58
N TYR A 243 -6.59 6.60 -4.01
CA TYR A 243 -7.56 6.75 -2.94
C TYR A 243 -7.08 5.98 -1.71
N LEU A 244 -6.98 6.66 -0.57
CA LEU A 244 -6.62 6.08 0.71
C LEU A 244 -7.70 6.39 1.75
N LYS A 245 -8.22 5.34 2.39
CA LYS A 245 -8.97 5.41 3.65
C LYS A 245 -8.31 4.44 4.62
N ALA A 246 -7.66 4.95 5.65
CA ALA A 246 -6.99 4.15 6.66
C ALA A 246 -7.65 4.40 8.02
N PRO A 247 -8.24 3.38 8.66
CA PRO A 247 -8.68 3.49 10.05
C PRO A 247 -7.47 3.56 10.98
N TRP A 248 -7.69 4.13 12.16
CA TRP A 248 -6.67 4.12 13.21
C TRP A 248 -6.46 2.70 13.73
N ALA A 249 -5.22 2.34 14.04
CA ALA A 249 -4.93 1.07 14.72
C ALA A 249 -5.60 0.99 16.11
N SER A 250 -5.79 2.14 16.76
CA SER A 250 -6.60 2.31 17.96
C SER A 250 -7.50 3.53 17.76
N GLU A 251 -8.81 3.31 17.66
CA GLU A 251 -9.77 4.36 17.33
C GLU A 251 -10.01 5.32 18.50
N PHE A 252 -10.17 6.59 18.18
CA PHE A 252 -10.54 7.60 19.16
C PHE A 252 -12.00 7.40 19.59
N SER A 253 -12.26 7.50 20.89
CA SER A 253 -13.63 7.48 21.39
C SER A 253 -14.35 8.78 21.05
N GLU A 254 -15.49 8.68 20.35
CA GLU A 254 -16.28 9.85 19.94
C GLU A 254 -16.72 10.72 21.13
N VAL A 255 -17.00 10.13 22.29
CA VAL A 255 -17.42 10.88 23.50
C VAL A 255 -16.34 11.81 24.06
N HIS A 256 -15.08 11.60 23.66
CA HIS A 256 -13.96 12.46 24.03
C HIS A 256 -13.67 13.56 23.00
N THR A 257 -14.29 13.52 21.81
CA THR A 257 -14.14 14.55 20.78
C THR A 257 -14.96 15.77 21.16
N LYS A 258 -14.30 16.92 21.35
CA LYS A 258 -14.93 18.19 21.76
C LYS A 258 -14.28 19.37 21.04
N PRO A 259 -15.04 20.44 20.73
CA PRO A 259 -14.45 21.68 20.21
C PRO A 259 -13.36 22.21 21.13
N LYS A 260 -12.21 22.52 20.54
CA LYS A 260 -11.06 23.13 21.21
C LYS A 260 -10.43 24.16 20.28
N PRO A 261 -9.81 25.21 20.81
CA PRO A 261 -9.17 26.23 19.98
C PRO A 261 -8.00 25.64 19.18
N PHE A 262 -7.90 25.95 17.88
CA PHE A 262 -6.77 25.59 17.03
C PHE A 262 -5.91 26.82 16.74
N HIS A 263 -4.61 26.75 17.05
CA HIS A 263 -3.69 27.88 16.91
C HIS A 263 -3.00 27.86 15.53
N VAL A 264 -3.46 28.72 14.62
CA VAL A 264 -2.86 28.89 13.29
C VAL A 264 -1.63 29.79 13.37
N ARG A 265 -0.55 29.43 12.68
CA ARG A 265 0.67 30.26 12.60
C ARG A 265 0.32 31.64 12.03
N GLY A 266 0.61 32.70 12.78
CA GLY A 266 0.39 34.09 12.34
C GLY A 266 -1.07 34.49 12.15
N GLY A 267 -2.03 33.64 12.54
CA GLY A 267 -3.47 33.85 12.35
C GLY A 267 -4.24 33.90 13.66
N ALA A 268 -5.54 34.22 13.56
CA ALA A 268 -6.46 34.08 14.67
C ALA A 268 -6.67 32.61 15.01
N THR A 269 -6.90 32.33 16.29
CA THR A 269 -7.36 31.03 16.74
C THR A 269 -8.75 30.74 16.18
N VAL A 270 -8.93 29.54 15.63
CA VAL A 270 -10.19 29.04 15.05
C VAL A 270 -10.80 27.93 15.88
#